data_AF-A0A081D678-F1
#
_entry.id   AF-A0A081D678-F1
#
_cell.length_a   1.000
_cell.length_b   1.000
_cell.length_c   1.000
_cell.angle_alpha   90.00
_cell.angle_beta   90.00
_cell.angle_gamma   90.00
#
_symmetry.space_group_name_H-M   'P 1'
#
loop_
_entity.id
_entity.type
_entity.pdbx_description
1 polymer ?
#
loop_
_entity_poly.entity_id
_entity_poly.type
_entity_poly.pdbx_seq_one_letter_code
_entity_poly.pdbx_strand_id
1 'polypeptide(L)'
;MGGGLIVLGNAPSSFRGDVSALQIEGIPASDTNGLYGGSDAADNSGTLNYVSIRHGGTNIGEGNEINGLTLGGVGTGTTISNIEVVANVDDGIEFFGGTVNASNLFVWAVGDDSIDIDQAYSGTITNVGVVLGDISDHAFEIDGPEGSLQGSFTINDATIFGNTNTPNGEYADYRSNAQGTTNNVYATGFKASSDVELDNNAVSQNYLNGDLSFSNWTINLPAGVAAANDVFVEKVGCAQNCDDTDESNDIDELTITTFTADAAAWASAGTSGGATLSAFSWTYSNNTAGLGF
;
A
#
# COMPACT_ATOMS: atom_id res chain seq x y z
N MET A 1 18.32 8.70 -15.60
CA MET A 1 18.13 7.25 -15.74
C MET A 1 17.44 6.82 -14.47
N GLY A 2 16.11 6.79 -14.51
CA GLY A 2 15.28 6.25 -13.44
C GLY A 2 14.96 4.80 -13.81
N GLY A 3 15.11 3.89 -12.87
CA GLY A 3 14.86 2.47 -13.07
C GLY A 3 14.48 1.83 -11.74
N GLY A 4 13.76 0.73 -11.81
CA GLY A 4 13.33 -0.05 -10.65
C GLY A 4 13.75 -1.50 -10.80
N LEU A 5 13.29 -2.33 -9.86
CA LEU A 5 13.29 -3.77 -10.03
C LEU A 5 11.86 -4.24 -10.26
N ILE A 6 11.59 -4.81 -11.44
CA ILE A 6 10.29 -5.38 -11.77
C ILE A 6 10.42 -6.90 -11.76
N VAL A 7 9.56 -7.58 -10.99
CA VAL A 7 9.45 -9.04 -10.95
C VAL A 7 8.05 -9.43 -11.41
N LEU A 8 7.98 -10.23 -12.47
CA LEU A 8 6.74 -10.70 -13.06
C LEU A 8 6.60 -12.19 -12.83
N GLY A 9 5.49 -12.58 -12.21
CA GLY A 9 5.16 -13.96 -11.88
C GLY A 9 3.88 -14.44 -12.57
N ASN A 10 3.55 -15.69 -12.28
CA ASN A 10 2.42 -16.43 -12.87
C ASN A 10 1.29 -16.71 -11.86
N ALA A 11 1.27 -16.00 -10.73
CA ALA A 11 0.20 -16.10 -9.74
C ALA A 11 -1.06 -15.32 -10.17
N PRO A 12 -2.24 -15.68 -9.63
CA PRO A 12 -3.48 -14.98 -9.95
C PRO A 12 -3.46 -13.52 -9.51
N SER A 13 -4.03 -12.65 -10.35
CA SER A 13 -4.28 -11.23 -10.09
C SER A 13 -5.68 -10.89 -10.64
N SER A 14 -6.31 -9.87 -10.08
CA SER A 14 -7.65 -9.45 -10.49
C SER A 14 -7.57 -8.36 -11.54
N PHE A 15 -7.92 -8.70 -12.78
CA PHE A 15 -7.84 -7.80 -13.92
C PHE A 15 -9.22 -7.51 -14.51
N ARG A 16 -9.41 -6.28 -15.01
CA ARG A 16 -10.62 -5.89 -15.74
C ARG A 16 -10.94 -6.86 -16.88
N GLY A 17 -12.18 -7.33 -16.93
CA GLY A 17 -12.65 -8.28 -17.95
C GLY A 17 -12.17 -9.72 -17.75
N ASP A 18 -11.62 -10.04 -16.58
CA ASP A 18 -11.18 -11.38 -16.18
C ASP A 18 -10.17 -12.00 -17.16
N VAL A 19 -9.29 -11.16 -17.73
CA VAL A 19 -8.15 -11.64 -18.52
C VAL A 19 -7.19 -12.42 -17.62
N SER A 20 -6.42 -13.36 -18.18
CA SER A 20 -5.49 -14.18 -17.38
C SER A 20 -4.13 -13.54 -17.15
N ALA A 21 -3.81 -12.48 -17.90
CA ALA A 21 -2.54 -11.77 -17.81
C ALA A 21 -2.73 -10.32 -18.28
N LEU A 22 -1.97 -9.40 -17.69
CA LEU A 22 -1.92 -7.99 -18.04
C LEU A 22 -0.48 -7.57 -18.35
N GLN A 23 -0.33 -6.50 -19.11
CA GLN A 23 0.95 -5.85 -19.35
C GLN A 23 1.30 -5.00 -18.13
N ILE A 24 2.44 -5.27 -17.49
CA ILE A 24 2.94 -4.41 -16.42
C ILE A 24 3.30 -3.02 -16.98
N GLU A 25 3.06 -2.00 -16.18
CA GLU A 25 3.57 -0.65 -16.43
C GLU A 25 5.11 -0.60 -16.47
N GLY A 26 5.65 0.48 -17.03
CA GLY A 26 7.10 0.65 -17.20
C GLY A 26 7.68 -0.15 -18.37
N ILE A 27 6.96 -1.16 -18.88
CA ILE A 27 7.37 -1.99 -20.02
C ILE A 27 6.41 -1.78 -21.20
N PRO A 28 6.92 -1.44 -22.41
CA PRO A 28 6.07 -1.23 -23.57
C PRO A 28 5.22 -2.47 -23.91
N ALA A 29 3.93 -2.28 -24.22
CA ALA A 29 3.01 -3.35 -24.62
C ALA A 29 3.44 -4.17 -25.85
N SER A 30 4.41 -3.67 -26.63
CA SER A 30 5.03 -4.43 -27.73
C SER A 30 6.02 -5.50 -27.25
N ASP A 31 6.49 -5.43 -26.00
CA ASP A 31 7.39 -6.40 -25.39
C ASP A 31 6.59 -7.39 -24.53
N THR A 32 6.33 -8.56 -25.09
CA THR A 32 5.56 -9.62 -24.43
C THR A 32 6.22 -10.18 -23.17
N ASN A 33 7.49 -9.84 -22.89
CA ASN A 33 8.13 -10.21 -21.63
C ASN A 33 7.62 -9.38 -20.44
N GLY A 34 6.85 -8.32 -20.68
CA GLY A 34 6.20 -7.53 -19.63
C GLY A 34 4.83 -8.04 -19.20
N LEU A 35 4.39 -9.21 -19.68
CA LEU A 35 3.15 -9.82 -19.23
C LEU A 35 3.34 -10.50 -17.87
N TYR A 36 2.38 -10.30 -16.96
CA TYR A 36 2.29 -10.99 -15.67
C TYR A 36 0.87 -11.48 -15.39
N GLY A 37 0.74 -12.31 -14.36
CA GLY A 37 -0.51 -12.96 -14.00
C GLY A 37 -0.60 -14.37 -14.57
N GLY A 38 -1.50 -15.15 -14.00
CA GLY A 38 -1.70 -16.53 -14.40
C GLY A 38 -2.57 -17.28 -13.41
N SER A 39 -2.33 -18.57 -13.26
CA SER A 39 -3.13 -19.46 -12.41
C SER A 39 -2.32 -20.15 -11.31
N ASP A 40 -1.01 -19.92 -11.23
CA ASP A 40 -0.13 -20.61 -10.29
C ASP A 40 0.17 -19.76 -9.05
N ALA A 41 -0.70 -19.87 -8.05
CA ALA A 41 -0.50 -19.19 -6.76
C ALA A 41 0.78 -19.60 -6.01
N ALA A 42 1.46 -20.67 -6.44
CA ALA A 42 2.73 -21.13 -5.90
C ALA A 42 3.92 -20.86 -6.84
N ASP A 43 3.74 -20.00 -7.85
CA ASP A 43 4.81 -19.58 -8.75
C ASP A 43 6.06 -19.13 -7.98
N ASN A 44 7.22 -19.44 -8.53
CA ASN A 44 8.51 -19.12 -7.95
C ASN A 44 9.31 -18.27 -8.93
N SER A 45 9.27 -16.96 -8.71
CA SER A 45 9.99 -15.94 -9.47
C SER A 45 11.39 -15.68 -8.89
N GLY A 46 11.82 -16.44 -7.86
CA GLY A 46 13.18 -16.44 -7.33
C GLY A 46 13.31 -16.01 -5.86
N THR A 47 14.43 -15.36 -5.53
CA THR A 47 14.75 -14.92 -4.17
C THR A 47 15.41 -13.55 -4.19
N LEU A 48 14.79 -12.59 -3.50
CA LEU A 48 15.36 -11.29 -3.16
C LEU A 48 15.59 -11.24 -1.65
N ASN A 49 16.85 -11.05 -1.26
CA ASN A 49 17.25 -10.92 0.13
C ASN A 49 18.41 -9.92 0.28
N TYR A 50 18.26 -8.93 1.16
CA TYR A 50 19.23 -7.83 1.36
C TYR A 50 19.47 -7.06 0.07
N VAL A 51 18.39 -6.53 -0.50
CA VAL A 51 18.43 -5.74 -1.74
C VAL A 51 18.10 -4.29 -1.41
N SER A 52 18.92 -3.37 -1.91
CA SER A 52 18.67 -1.94 -1.79
C SER A 52 18.52 -1.30 -3.16
N ILE A 53 17.37 -0.67 -3.37
CA ILE A 53 16.98 0.00 -4.61
C ILE A 53 16.88 1.48 -4.31
N ARG A 54 17.60 2.32 -5.06
CA ARG A 54 17.74 3.74 -4.69
C ARG A 54 17.74 4.65 -5.90
N HIS A 55 17.17 5.85 -5.72
CA HIS A 55 17.11 6.87 -6.76
C HIS A 55 16.53 6.32 -8.06
N GLY A 56 15.57 5.42 -7.88
CA GLY A 56 14.90 4.71 -8.94
C GLY A 56 13.69 5.47 -9.45
N GLY A 57 12.94 4.77 -10.27
CA GLY A 57 11.65 5.18 -10.74
C GLY A 57 11.64 6.33 -11.73
N THR A 58 10.60 6.36 -12.54
CA THR A 58 10.44 7.37 -13.57
C THR A 58 8.97 7.39 -13.99
N ASN A 59 8.40 8.59 -14.07
CA ASN A 59 7.11 8.74 -14.74
C ASN A 59 7.34 8.74 -16.26
N ILE A 60 6.76 7.77 -16.98
CA ILE A 60 6.80 7.71 -18.46
C ILE A 60 5.45 8.01 -19.11
N GLY A 61 4.44 8.35 -18.33
CA GLY A 61 3.08 8.70 -18.74
C GLY A 61 2.11 8.53 -17.57
N GLU A 62 0.91 9.07 -17.67
CA GLU A 62 -0.15 8.88 -16.66
C GLU A 62 -0.55 7.40 -16.57
N GLY A 63 -0.40 6.79 -15.39
CA GLY A 63 -0.68 5.37 -15.15
C GLY A 63 0.29 4.44 -15.91
N ASN A 64 1.52 4.92 -16.11
CA ASN A 64 2.61 4.16 -16.67
C ASN A 64 3.91 4.69 -16.07
N GLU A 65 4.29 4.11 -14.94
CA GLU A 65 5.44 4.53 -14.19
C GLU A 65 6.39 3.36 -13.90
N ILE A 66 7.43 3.60 -13.11
CA ILE A 66 8.37 2.58 -12.67
C ILE A 66 8.58 2.79 -11.18
N ASN A 67 8.25 1.78 -10.39
CA ASN A 67 8.38 1.84 -8.93
C ASN A 67 9.78 1.46 -8.47
N GLY A 68 10.03 1.55 -7.17
CA GLY A 68 11.27 1.04 -6.60
C GLY A 68 11.36 -0.48 -6.79
N LEU A 69 10.40 -1.20 -6.21
CA LEU A 69 10.19 -2.63 -6.44
C LEU A 69 8.75 -2.88 -6.88
N THR A 70 8.57 -3.34 -8.11
CA THR A 70 7.27 -3.76 -8.64
C THR A 70 7.16 -5.28 -8.61
N LEU A 71 6.10 -5.81 -8.01
CA LEU A 71 5.83 -7.25 -7.91
C LEU A 71 4.49 -7.57 -8.60
N GLY A 72 4.55 -7.92 -9.88
CA GLY A 72 3.36 -8.30 -10.66
C GLY A 72 3.08 -9.79 -10.61
N GLY A 73 1.97 -10.20 -10.00
CA GLY A 73 1.51 -11.59 -10.02
C GLY A 73 2.52 -12.58 -9.44
N VAL A 74 3.28 -12.17 -8.43
CA VAL A 74 4.36 -13.01 -7.84
C VAL A 74 3.77 -14.03 -6.87
N GLY A 75 4.18 -15.30 -6.99
CA GLY A 75 3.62 -16.41 -6.21
C GLY A 75 4.31 -16.68 -4.87
N THR A 76 3.64 -17.47 -4.02
CA THR A 76 4.15 -17.91 -2.69
C THR A 76 5.43 -18.74 -2.73
N GLY A 77 5.81 -19.28 -3.89
CA GLY A 77 7.08 -19.99 -4.07
C GLY A 77 8.29 -19.05 -4.07
N THR A 78 8.05 -17.73 -4.22
CA THR A 78 9.08 -16.67 -4.24
C THR A 78 9.43 -16.22 -2.83
N THR A 79 10.70 -15.88 -2.60
CA THR A 79 11.15 -15.28 -1.33
C THR A 79 11.47 -13.80 -1.53
N ILE A 80 10.74 -12.92 -0.84
CA ILE A 80 11.02 -11.48 -0.80
C ILE A 80 11.29 -11.09 0.67
N SER A 81 12.52 -10.70 0.97
CA SER A 81 12.88 -10.33 2.34
C SER A 81 14.00 -9.28 2.40
N ASN A 82 14.04 -8.48 3.47
CA ASN A 82 15.10 -7.50 3.71
C ASN A 82 15.33 -6.59 2.48
N ILE A 83 14.32 -5.80 2.17
CA ILE A 83 14.33 -4.86 1.04
C ILE A 83 14.44 -3.45 1.58
N GLU A 84 15.29 -2.63 0.96
CA GLU A 84 15.37 -1.19 1.18
C GLU A 84 15.03 -0.47 -0.12
N VAL A 85 14.08 0.46 -0.10
CA VAL A 85 13.82 1.39 -1.20
C VAL A 85 14.02 2.82 -0.73
N VAL A 86 14.79 3.62 -1.46
CA VAL A 86 15.12 5.00 -1.07
C VAL A 86 14.98 5.96 -2.23
N ALA A 87 14.27 7.06 -2.02
CA ALA A 87 14.20 8.17 -2.97
C ALA A 87 13.83 7.71 -4.39
N ASN A 88 12.88 6.78 -4.48
CA ASN A 88 12.22 6.45 -5.74
C ASN A 88 11.40 7.67 -6.19
N VAL A 89 11.31 7.93 -7.49
CA VAL A 89 10.50 9.05 -8.02
C VAL A 89 9.01 8.79 -7.83
N ASP A 90 8.64 7.53 -7.83
CA ASP A 90 7.28 7.00 -7.73
C ASP A 90 7.20 6.11 -6.48
N ASP A 91 6.39 5.07 -6.48
CA ASP A 91 6.20 4.21 -5.32
C ASP A 91 7.47 3.54 -4.80
N GLY A 92 7.46 3.23 -3.51
CA GLY A 92 8.47 2.41 -2.88
C GLY A 92 8.40 0.98 -3.35
N ILE A 93 7.34 0.28 -2.95
CA ILE A 93 7.10 -1.11 -3.31
C ILE A 93 5.64 -1.25 -3.68
N GLU A 94 5.38 -1.69 -4.90
CA GLU A 94 4.03 -1.89 -5.40
C GLU A 94 3.77 -3.38 -5.69
N PHE A 95 2.62 -3.86 -5.22
CA PHE A 95 2.15 -5.23 -5.39
C PHE A 95 0.94 -5.27 -6.32
N PHE A 96 1.14 -5.71 -7.55
CA PHE A 96 0.06 -5.91 -8.53
C PHE A 96 -0.44 -7.36 -8.50
N GLY A 97 -1.44 -7.61 -7.65
CA GLY A 97 -1.99 -8.95 -7.44
C GLY A 97 -0.94 -9.98 -6.98
N GLY A 98 -1.23 -11.27 -7.16
CA GLY A 98 -0.36 -12.35 -6.71
C GLY A 98 -0.54 -12.71 -5.23
N THR A 99 0.34 -13.59 -4.75
CA THR A 99 0.20 -14.26 -3.44
C THR A 99 1.50 -14.32 -2.64
N VAL A 100 2.58 -13.72 -3.13
CA VAL A 100 3.89 -13.72 -2.49
C VAL A 100 3.81 -13.22 -1.06
N ASN A 101 4.60 -13.77 -0.15
CA ASN A 101 4.78 -13.18 1.17
C ASN A 101 6.09 -12.36 1.18
N ALA A 102 6.05 -11.18 1.77
CA ALA A 102 7.18 -10.27 1.86
C ALA A 102 7.47 -9.89 3.31
N SER A 103 8.74 -9.77 3.68
CA SER A 103 9.11 -9.44 5.06
C SER A 103 10.30 -8.49 5.17
N ASN A 104 10.34 -7.69 6.24
CA ASN A 104 11.39 -6.72 6.50
C ASN A 104 11.54 -5.76 5.30
N LEU A 105 10.51 -4.97 5.05
CA LEU A 105 10.49 -3.96 3.99
C LEU A 105 10.75 -2.58 4.61
N PHE A 106 11.74 -1.87 4.10
CA PHE A 106 12.07 -0.51 4.52
C PHE A 106 11.98 0.44 3.34
N VAL A 107 11.17 1.49 3.47
CA VAL A 107 10.94 2.48 2.41
C VAL A 107 11.19 3.88 2.97
N TRP A 108 11.98 4.68 2.25
CA TRP A 108 12.32 6.04 2.70
C TRP A 108 12.27 7.05 1.56
N ALA A 109 11.49 8.11 1.79
CA ALA A 109 11.47 9.35 1.00
C ALA A 109 11.20 9.12 -0.49
N VAL A 110 10.27 8.22 -0.80
CA VAL A 110 9.77 7.98 -2.15
C VAL A 110 8.86 9.12 -2.61
N GLY A 111 8.65 9.26 -3.91
CA GLY A 111 7.97 10.41 -4.50
C GLY A 111 6.46 10.28 -4.58
N ASP A 112 5.94 9.08 -4.33
CA ASP A 112 4.51 8.80 -4.22
C ASP A 112 4.27 7.89 -3.02
N ASP A 113 3.69 6.70 -3.18
CA ASP A 113 3.28 5.83 -2.09
C ASP A 113 4.37 4.90 -1.61
N SER A 114 4.43 4.68 -0.29
CA SER A 114 5.53 3.87 0.26
C SER A 114 5.32 2.37 0.05
N ILE A 115 4.11 1.88 0.33
CA ILE A 115 3.67 0.54 -0.04
C ILE A 115 2.34 0.72 -0.78
N ASP A 116 2.29 0.29 -2.02
CA ASP A 116 1.06 0.26 -2.81
C ASP A 116 0.65 -1.20 -3.10
N ILE A 117 -0.65 -1.46 -3.06
CA ILE A 117 -1.28 -2.74 -3.32
C ILE A 117 -2.44 -2.52 -4.29
N ASP A 118 -2.43 -3.26 -5.40
CA ASP A 118 -3.53 -3.27 -6.36
C ASP A 118 -3.88 -4.72 -6.79
N GLN A 119 -4.96 -4.86 -7.54
CA GLN A 119 -5.35 -6.06 -8.29
C GLN A 119 -5.49 -7.31 -7.42
N ALA A 120 -6.06 -7.10 -6.23
CA ALA A 120 -6.41 -8.15 -5.28
C ALA A 120 -5.21 -8.98 -4.79
N TYR A 121 -4.07 -8.33 -4.55
CA TYR A 121 -2.93 -8.99 -3.90
C TYR A 121 -3.39 -9.70 -2.62
N SER A 122 -3.02 -10.99 -2.52
CA SER A 122 -3.52 -11.91 -1.50
C SER A 122 -2.38 -12.48 -0.63
N GLY A 123 -1.27 -11.77 -0.57
CA GLY A 123 -0.10 -12.14 0.22
C GLY A 123 -0.05 -11.47 1.60
N THR A 124 0.95 -11.86 2.39
CA THR A 124 1.25 -11.23 3.68
C THR A 124 2.54 -10.42 3.60
N ILE A 125 2.46 -9.16 4.03
CA ILE A 125 3.58 -8.27 4.26
C ILE A 125 3.80 -8.19 5.78
N THR A 126 5.02 -8.44 6.25
CA THR A 126 5.34 -8.43 7.69
C THR A 126 6.59 -7.63 8.00
N ASN A 127 6.55 -6.85 9.08
CA ASN A 127 7.66 -6.01 9.54
C ASN A 127 8.04 -4.94 8.50
N VAL A 128 7.33 -3.81 8.54
CA VAL A 128 7.46 -2.71 7.57
C VAL A 128 7.91 -1.42 8.26
N GLY A 129 8.95 -0.77 7.75
CA GLY A 129 9.36 0.57 8.18
C GLY A 129 9.20 1.56 7.04
N VAL A 130 8.39 2.60 7.23
CA VAL A 130 8.20 3.68 6.25
C VAL A 130 8.67 5.01 6.84
N VAL A 131 9.42 5.79 6.09
CA VAL A 131 9.76 7.17 6.43
C VAL A 131 9.39 8.08 5.26
N LEU A 132 8.37 8.92 5.41
CA LEU A 132 7.94 9.84 4.36
C LEU A 132 8.97 10.97 4.15
N GLY A 133 9.17 11.33 2.88
CA GLY A 133 10.00 12.45 2.43
C GLY A 133 9.16 13.68 2.11
N ASP A 134 9.80 14.77 1.69
CA ASP A 134 9.12 16.06 1.46
C ASP A 134 8.10 16.03 0.30
N ILE A 135 8.20 15.03 -0.57
CA ILE A 135 7.36 14.89 -1.76
C ILE A 135 6.56 13.58 -1.79
N SER A 136 6.63 12.74 -0.75
CA SER A 136 5.85 11.49 -0.69
C SER A 136 4.35 11.77 -0.63
N ASP A 137 3.55 10.73 -0.85
CA ASP A 137 2.10 10.79 -0.64
C ASP A 137 1.65 9.99 0.59
N HIS A 138 1.28 8.72 0.44
CA HIS A 138 0.79 7.89 1.54
C HIS A 138 1.87 6.94 2.07
N ALA A 139 1.76 6.57 3.35
CA ALA A 139 2.55 5.45 3.84
C ALA A 139 2.03 4.11 3.27
N PHE A 140 0.71 4.00 3.08
CA PHE A 140 0.05 2.88 2.39
C PHE A 140 -0.99 3.42 1.41
N GLU A 141 -0.96 3.03 0.15
CA GLU A 141 -2.11 3.12 -0.77
C GLU A 141 -2.59 1.69 -1.03
N ILE A 142 -3.91 1.47 -0.99
CA ILE A 142 -4.50 0.14 -1.07
C ILE A 142 -5.71 0.19 -2.00
N ASP A 143 -5.53 -0.34 -3.20
CA ASP A 143 -6.58 -0.63 -4.16
C ASP A 143 -7.05 -2.10 -4.09
N GLY A 144 -8.27 -2.32 -4.59
CA GLY A 144 -8.95 -3.60 -4.55
C GLY A 144 -8.91 -4.39 -5.86
N PRO A 145 -9.83 -5.36 -6.03
CA PRO A 145 -9.99 -6.08 -7.28
C PRO A 145 -10.44 -5.21 -8.46
N GLU A 146 -9.79 -5.33 -9.62
CA GLU A 146 -10.29 -4.75 -10.89
C GLU A 146 -11.21 -5.70 -11.68
N GLY A 147 -11.17 -6.99 -11.35
CA GLY A 147 -11.96 -8.05 -11.96
C GLY A 147 -12.81 -8.82 -10.94
N SER A 148 -13.28 -10.01 -11.31
CA SER A 148 -14.12 -10.84 -10.44
C SER A 148 -13.33 -11.56 -9.33
N LEU A 149 -12.03 -11.77 -9.52
CA LEU A 149 -11.17 -12.42 -8.53
C LEU A 149 -11.06 -11.53 -7.28
N GLN A 150 -11.54 -12.03 -6.15
CA GLN A 150 -11.36 -11.38 -4.86
C GLN A 150 -10.02 -11.78 -4.25
N GLY A 151 -9.49 -10.91 -3.40
CA GLY A 151 -8.22 -11.10 -2.71
C GLY A 151 -8.21 -10.36 -1.40
N SER A 152 -7.30 -10.74 -0.51
CA SER A 152 -7.21 -10.15 0.82
C SER A 152 -5.76 -10.09 1.23
N PHE A 153 -5.19 -8.89 1.20
CA PHE A 153 -3.82 -8.70 1.67
C PHE A 153 -3.77 -8.76 3.20
N THR A 154 -2.59 -8.95 3.75
CA THR A 154 -2.35 -8.74 5.18
C THR A 154 -1.07 -7.95 5.38
N ILE A 155 -1.14 -6.81 6.08
CA ILE A 155 0.02 -6.09 6.60
C ILE A 155 0.07 -6.30 8.12
N ASN A 156 1.18 -6.84 8.61
CA ASN A 156 1.47 -7.00 10.02
C ASN A 156 2.73 -6.24 10.42
N ASP A 157 2.70 -5.64 11.61
CA ASP A 157 3.87 -5.05 12.29
C ASP A 157 4.49 -3.94 11.45
N ALA A 158 3.81 -2.80 11.34
CA ALA A 158 4.32 -1.64 10.60
C ALA A 158 4.64 -0.47 11.51
N THR A 159 5.74 0.23 11.23
CA THR A 159 6.03 1.54 11.81
C THR A 159 6.16 2.57 10.69
N ILE A 160 5.29 3.56 10.71
CA ILE A 160 5.22 4.61 9.70
C ILE A 160 5.56 5.97 10.32
N PHE A 161 6.57 6.63 9.74
CA PHE A 161 7.03 7.96 10.12
C PHE A 161 6.57 8.96 9.07
N GLY A 162 5.58 9.78 9.41
CA GLY A 162 5.13 10.89 8.58
C GLY A 162 6.16 12.03 8.55
N ASN A 163 5.89 13.02 7.71
CA ASN A 163 6.69 14.24 7.64
C ASN A 163 5.76 15.45 7.55
N THR A 164 5.92 16.39 8.48
CA THR A 164 5.05 17.56 8.60
C THR A 164 5.20 18.58 7.46
N ASN A 165 6.24 18.44 6.64
CA ASN A 165 6.47 19.30 5.47
C ASN A 165 5.88 18.73 4.19
N THR A 166 5.54 17.45 4.17
CA THR A 166 4.98 16.76 3.01
C THR A 166 3.56 17.29 2.75
N PRO A 167 3.30 17.94 1.61
CA PRO A 167 2.00 18.57 1.37
C PRO A 167 0.82 17.61 1.44
N ASN A 168 0.93 16.45 0.79
CA ASN A 168 -0.12 15.43 0.73
C ASN A 168 0.02 14.43 1.87
N GLY A 169 1.12 13.68 2.01
CA GLY A 169 1.60 13.12 3.28
C GLY A 169 0.54 12.57 4.25
N GLU A 170 0.03 11.36 4.01
CA GLU A 170 -1.07 10.72 4.74
C GLU A 170 -0.70 9.35 5.32
N TYR A 171 -1.49 8.86 6.29
CA TYR A 171 -1.18 7.59 6.97
C TYR A 171 -1.47 6.41 6.06
N ALA A 172 -2.65 6.40 5.43
CA ALA A 172 -3.05 5.37 4.49
C ALA A 172 -4.31 5.78 3.71
N ASP A 173 -4.34 5.48 2.42
CA ASP A 173 -5.53 5.56 1.57
C ASP A 173 -6.02 4.14 1.22
N TYR A 174 -7.32 3.90 1.39
CA TYR A 174 -7.99 2.66 1.00
C TYR A 174 -9.07 2.99 -0.04
N ARG A 175 -8.81 2.57 -1.28
CA ARG A 175 -9.55 2.93 -2.48
C ARG A 175 -9.93 1.72 -3.32
N SER A 176 -10.65 1.98 -4.41
CA SER A 176 -11.02 1.00 -5.46
C SER A 176 -11.46 -0.40 -4.97
N ASN A 177 -12.36 -0.50 -4.00
CA ASN A 177 -12.81 -1.77 -3.39
C ASN A 177 -11.74 -2.52 -2.57
N ALA A 178 -10.85 -1.80 -1.88
CA ALA A 178 -9.84 -2.36 -0.98
C ALA A 178 -10.40 -3.46 -0.07
N GLN A 179 -9.62 -4.53 0.07
CA GLN A 179 -9.93 -5.73 0.87
C GLN A 179 -8.67 -6.26 1.52
N GLY A 180 -8.70 -6.54 2.81
CA GLY A 180 -7.51 -6.99 3.53
C GLY A 180 -7.51 -6.60 5.00
N THR A 181 -6.33 -6.69 5.60
CA THR A 181 -6.16 -6.36 7.01
C THR A 181 -4.86 -5.62 7.27
N THR A 182 -4.95 -4.54 8.03
CA THR A 182 -3.79 -3.88 8.64
C THR A 182 -3.78 -4.08 10.16
N ASN A 183 -2.71 -4.69 10.65
CA ASN A 183 -2.58 -5.07 12.05
C ASN A 183 -1.24 -4.64 12.66
N ASN A 184 -1.29 -4.16 13.90
CA ASN A 184 -0.14 -3.69 14.66
C ASN A 184 0.65 -2.61 13.90
N VAL A 185 0.02 -1.45 13.73
CA VAL A 185 0.63 -0.28 13.09
C VAL A 185 0.96 0.76 14.14
N TYR A 186 2.20 1.24 14.17
CA TYR A 186 2.60 2.41 14.94
C TYR A 186 2.89 3.58 14.00
N ALA A 187 2.25 4.72 14.26
CA ALA A 187 2.38 5.90 13.43
C ALA A 187 2.83 7.13 14.23
N THR A 188 3.74 7.92 13.66
CA THR A 188 4.25 9.15 14.29
C THR A 188 4.76 10.15 13.27
N GLY A 189 4.79 11.45 13.61
CA GLY A 189 5.40 12.48 12.76
C GLY A 189 4.48 13.07 11.68
N PHE A 190 3.20 12.70 11.67
CA PHE A 190 2.20 13.18 10.72
C PHE A 190 1.66 14.57 11.07
N LYS A 191 0.95 15.19 10.11
CA LYS A 191 0.24 16.46 10.32
C LYS A 191 -1.09 16.18 11.02
N ALA A 192 -1.69 17.23 11.58
CA ALA A 192 -3.05 17.13 12.13
C ALA A 192 -4.12 16.88 11.05
N SER A 193 -3.81 17.18 9.78
CA SER A 193 -4.68 16.97 8.63
C SER A 193 -4.47 15.64 7.92
N SER A 194 -3.43 14.87 8.30
CA SER A 194 -3.22 13.53 7.73
C SER A 194 -4.25 12.57 8.32
N ASP A 195 -4.74 11.63 7.52
CA ASP A 195 -5.72 10.63 7.91
C ASP A 195 -5.38 9.22 7.41
N VAL A 196 -6.11 8.25 7.97
CA VAL A 196 -6.36 6.93 7.41
C VAL A 196 -7.75 7.00 6.80
N GLU A 197 -7.86 6.84 5.49
CA GLU A 197 -9.11 7.09 4.81
C GLU A 197 -9.79 5.87 4.19
N LEU A 198 -11.13 5.90 4.17
CA LEU A 198 -11.92 5.08 3.26
C LEU A 198 -12.47 6.00 2.18
N ASP A 199 -12.08 5.71 0.95
CA ASP A 199 -12.08 6.73 -0.11
C ASP A 199 -13.39 6.78 -0.92
N ASN A 200 -14.19 5.70 -0.86
CA ASN A 200 -15.50 5.65 -1.49
C ASN A 200 -16.46 4.65 -0.83
N ASN A 201 -17.72 4.68 -1.26
CA ASN A 201 -18.80 3.83 -0.73
C ASN A 201 -18.49 2.33 -0.83
N ALA A 202 -17.76 1.89 -1.86
CA ALA A 202 -17.50 0.48 -2.07
C ALA A 202 -16.45 -0.05 -1.08
N VAL A 203 -15.42 0.74 -0.78
CA VAL A 203 -14.46 0.47 0.30
C VAL A 203 -15.15 0.48 1.66
N SER A 204 -15.97 1.51 1.90
CA SER A 204 -16.85 1.63 3.06
C SER A 204 -17.70 0.37 3.27
N GLN A 205 -18.29 -0.18 2.21
CA GLN A 205 -19.07 -1.40 2.27
C GLN A 205 -18.22 -2.65 2.58
N ASN A 206 -17.02 -2.76 2.03
CA ASN A 206 -16.09 -3.85 2.35
C ASN A 206 -15.69 -3.82 3.83
N TYR A 207 -15.48 -2.63 4.40
CA TYR A 207 -15.27 -2.47 5.84
C TYR A 207 -16.48 -2.99 6.65
N LEU A 208 -17.71 -2.60 6.30
CA LEU A 208 -18.92 -3.06 7.00
C LEU A 208 -19.14 -4.58 6.90
N ASN A 209 -18.74 -5.18 5.78
CA ASN A 209 -18.82 -6.61 5.55
C ASN A 209 -17.75 -7.39 6.33
N GLY A 210 -16.71 -6.71 6.80
CA GLY A 210 -15.52 -7.32 7.41
C GLY A 210 -14.51 -7.85 6.40
N ASP A 211 -14.64 -7.48 5.12
CA ASP A 211 -13.68 -7.81 4.05
C ASP A 211 -12.44 -6.89 4.12
N LEU A 212 -12.60 -5.69 4.69
CA LEU A 212 -11.51 -4.79 5.10
C LEU A 212 -11.53 -4.61 6.62
N SER A 213 -10.40 -4.79 7.28
CA SER A 213 -10.34 -4.70 8.75
C SER A 213 -9.05 -4.11 9.31
N PHE A 214 -9.17 -3.54 10.51
CA PHE A 214 -8.10 -2.81 11.19
C PHE A 214 -7.94 -3.32 12.61
N SER A 215 -6.71 -3.51 13.07
CA SER A 215 -6.44 -3.88 14.46
C SER A 215 -5.15 -3.32 15.01
N ASN A 216 -5.14 -2.94 16.29
CA ASN A 216 -3.94 -2.54 17.04
C ASN A 216 -3.17 -1.37 16.40
N TRP A 217 -3.85 -0.29 16.07
CA TRP A 217 -3.23 0.96 15.63
C TRP A 217 -2.81 1.79 16.86
N THR A 218 -1.55 2.19 16.90
CA THR A 218 -0.99 3.08 17.92
C THR A 218 -0.55 4.38 17.27
N ILE A 219 -1.18 5.49 17.65
CA ILE A 219 -0.92 6.80 17.05
C ILE A 219 -0.19 7.68 18.07
N ASN A 220 1.00 8.15 17.72
CA ASN A 220 1.61 9.28 18.42
C ASN A 220 0.96 10.56 17.91
N LEU A 221 -0.04 11.03 18.65
CA LEU A 221 -0.97 12.06 18.19
C LEU A 221 -0.23 13.33 17.74
N PRO A 222 -0.51 13.82 16.52
CA PRO A 222 0.00 15.11 16.08
C PRO A 222 -0.65 16.24 16.87
N ALA A 223 0.03 17.39 16.94
CA ALA A 223 -0.48 18.54 17.68
C ALA A 223 -1.82 19.00 17.11
N GLY A 224 -2.86 19.03 17.95
CA GLY A 224 -4.21 19.45 17.56
C GLY A 224 -5.21 18.30 17.35
N VAL A 225 -4.74 17.05 17.31
CA VAL A 225 -5.61 15.86 17.29
C VAL A 225 -5.90 15.41 18.72
N ALA A 226 -7.18 15.15 19.04
CA ALA A 226 -7.63 14.93 20.41
C ALA A 226 -7.61 13.44 20.82
N ALA A 227 -7.95 12.55 19.89
CA ALA A 227 -7.96 11.11 20.09
C ALA A 227 -7.40 10.36 18.88
N ALA A 228 -6.94 9.12 19.10
CA ALA A 228 -6.32 8.32 18.03
C ALA A 228 -7.31 7.91 16.93
N ASN A 229 -8.59 7.78 17.27
CA ASN A 229 -9.63 7.46 16.30
C ASN A 229 -10.02 8.67 15.43
N ASP A 230 -9.64 9.90 15.80
CA ASP A 230 -9.94 11.11 15.02
C ASP A 230 -9.20 11.17 13.68
N VAL A 231 -8.14 10.37 13.50
CA VAL A 231 -7.40 10.29 12.22
C VAL A 231 -8.02 9.29 11.25
N PHE A 232 -9.03 8.50 11.65
CA PHE A 232 -9.71 7.56 10.77
C PHE A 232 -10.91 8.28 10.17
N VAL A 233 -10.84 8.61 8.89
CA VAL A 233 -11.81 9.46 8.20
C VAL A 233 -12.48 8.66 7.10
N GLU A 234 -13.79 8.77 7.00
CA GLU A 234 -14.48 8.34 5.78
C GLU A 234 -14.58 9.56 4.88
N LYS A 235 -13.90 9.56 3.72
CA LYS A 235 -14.03 10.60 2.72
C LYS A 235 -15.14 10.23 1.72
N VAL A 236 -16.38 10.12 2.21
CA VAL A 236 -17.56 10.10 1.34
C VAL A 236 -17.84 11.49 0.79
N GLY A 237 -17.19 11.80 -0.32
CA GLY A 237 -17.51 12.97 -1.12
C GLY A 237 -18.28 12.55 -2.36
N CYS A 238 -19.61 12.40 -2.29
CA CYS A 238 -20.52 12.29 -3.44
C CYS A 238 -20.14 11.27 -4.54
N ALA A 239 -20.95 10.21 -4.62
CA ALA A 239 -21.24 9.39 -5.80
C ALA A 239 -20.06 9.07 -6.74
N GLN A 240 -19.55 7.85 -6.62
CA GLN A 240 -18.93 7.18 -7.76
C GLN A 240 -20.02 6.83 -8.77
N ASN A 241 -20.46 7.85 -9.51
CA ASN A 241 -21.04 7.71 -10.83
C ASN A 241 -20.06 8.32 -11.85
N CYS A 242 -18.91 7.66 -12.00
CA CYS A 242 -18.05 7.82 -13.18
C CYS A 242 -18.55 6.96 -14.37
N ASP A 243 -19.86 6.68 -14.44
CA ASP A 243 -20.58 6.27 -15.66
C ASP A 243 -21.87 7.10 -15.82
N ASP A 244 -21.75 8.28 -16.45
CA ASP A 244 -22.87 9.17 -16.84
C ASP A 244 -23.78 8.56 -17.95
N THR A 245 -24.17 7.28 -17.82
CA THR A 245 -25.15 6.66 -18.72
C THR A 245 -26.20 5.75 -18.06
N ASP A 246 -26.06 5.33 -16.80
CA ASP A 246 -27.03 4.41 -16.16
C ASP A 246 -27.29 4.70 -14.67
N GLU A 247 -28.34 5.46 -14.37
CA GLU A 247 -28.78 5.73 -12.98
C GLU A 247 -29.44 4.54 -12.26
N SER A 248 -29.49 3.34 -12.86
CA SER A 248 -30.09 2.16 -12.22
C SER A 248 -29.12 1.33 -11.36
N ASN A 249 -27.82 1.70 -11.35
CA ASN A 249 -26.76 1.02 -10.61
C ASN A 249 -26.17 1.84 -9.45
N ASP A 250 -26.65 3.07 -9.22
CA ASP A 250 -26.19 3.89 -8.10
C ASP A 250 -26.45 3.15 -6.78
N ILE A 251 -25.37 2.87 -6.04
CA ILE A 251 -25.47 2.39 -4.67
C ILE A 251 -25.86 3.61 -3.84
N ASP A 252 -26.99 3.51 -3.12
CA ASP A 252 -27.44 4.51 -2.15
C ASP A 252 -26.23 4.99 -1.33
N GLU A 253 -26.00 6.31 -1.27
CA GLU A 253 -24.87 6.92 -0.56
C GLU A 253 -25.00 6.62 0.93
N LEU A 254 -24.53 5.44 1.34
CA LEU A 254 -24.41 5.02 2.72
C LEU A 254 -23.26 5.82 3.31
N THR A 255 -23.56 7.03 3.78
CA THR A 255 -22.63 7.77 4.63
C THR A 255 -22.35 6.91 5.86
N ILE A 256 -21.17 6.29 5.94
CA ILE A 256 -20.74 5.54 7.13
C ILE A 256 -20.29 6.54 8.17
N THR A 257 -21.28 7.10 8.86
CA THR A 257 -21.06 8.00 10.00
C THR A 257 -20.34 7.35 11.19
N THR A 258 -19.99 6.06 11.12
CA THR A 258 -19.40 5.29 12.21
C THR A 258 -17.91 5.02 12.08
N PHE A 259 -17.25 5.13 10.91
CA PHE A 259 -15.85 4.67 10.78
C PHE A 259 -14.90 5.29 11.82
N THR A 260 -14.91 6.62 11.93
CA THR A 260 -14.15 7.37 12.96
C THR A 260 -14.51 6.95 14.39
N ALA A 261 -15.78 6.62 14.64
CA ALA A 261 -16.25 6.23 15.97
C ALA A 261 -15.85 4.78 16.31
N ASP A 262 -16.01 3.88 15.34
CA ASP A 262 -15.64 2.47 15.43
C ASP A 262 -14.13 2.33 15.65
N ALA A 263 -13.34 3.24 15.07
CA ALA A 263 -11.90 3.26 15.21
C ALA A 263 -11.41 3.36 16.65
N ALA A 264 -12.23 3.84 17.59
CA ALA A 264 -11.90 3.77 19.01
C ALA A 264 -11.71 2.34 19.55
N ALA A 265 -12.18 1.31 18.83
CA ALA A 265 -12.00 -0.10 19.18
C ALA A 265 -10.62 -0.66 18.80
N TRP A 266 -9.94 -0.09 17.80
CA TRP A 266 -8.63 -0.58 17.34
C TRP A 266 -7.51 0.46 17.40
N ALA A 267 -7.82 1.76 17.50
CA ALA A 267 -6.86 2.85 17.56
C ALA A 267 -6.67 3.35 18.99
N SER A 268 -5.42 3.52 19.40
CA SER A 268 -5.06 4.06 20.72
C SER A 268 -3.90 5.04 20.62
N ALA A 269 -3.85 6.02 21.53
CA ALA A 269 -2.73 6.95 21.59
C ALA A 269 -1.52 6.28 22.26
N GLY A 270 -0.33 6.43 21.68
CA GLY A 270 0.90 5.84 22.22
C GLY A 270 2.16 6.31 21.51
N THR A 271 3.33 5.95 22.05
CA THR A 271 4.65 6.42 21.57
C THR A 271 5.55 5.29 21.09
N SER A 272 5.01 4.07 20.97
CA SER A 272 5.75 2.88 20.56
C SER A 272 4.79 1.79 20.09
N GLY A 273 5.25 0.92 19.20
CA GLY A 273 4.53 -0.24 18.69
C GLY A 273 5.01 -0.59 17.29
N GLY A 274 4.27 -1.43 16.56
CA GLY A 274 4.54 -1.67 15.15
C GLY A 274 5.73 -2.58 14.88
N ALA A 275 6.55 -2.18 13.92
CA ALA A 275 7.68 -2.95 13.38
C ALA A 275 8.83 -3.12 14.38
N THR A 276 9.58 -4.21 14.22
CA THR A 276 10.89 -4.40 14.85
C THR A 276 11.96 -3.67 14.04
N LEU A 277 12.10 -2.37 14.30
CA LEU A 277 12.97 -1.48 13.51
C LEU A 277 14.45 -1.93 13.46
N SER A 278 14.97 -2.60 14.50
CA SER A 278 16.35 -3.13 14.52
C SER A 278 16.66 -4.14 13.39
N ALA A 279 15.62 -4.74 12.77
CA ALA A 279 15.76 -5.56 11.57
C ALA A 279 16.28 -4.76 10.36
N PHE A 280 16.11 -3.44 10.36
CA PHE A 280 16.57 -2.52 9.32
C PHE A 280 17.96 -1.93 9.59
N SER A 281 18.69 -2.44 10.60
CA SER A 281 20.03 -1.94 10.94
C SER A 281 21.05 -2.07 9.80
N TRP A 282 20.85 -3.00 8.87
CA TRP A 282 21.69 -3.21 7.68
C TRP A 282 21.50 -2.15 6.59
N THR A 283 20.38 -1.42 6.62
CA THR A 283 20.00 -0.47 5.56
C THR A 283 21.00 0.67 5.48
N TYR A 284 21.23 1.19 4.27
CA TYR A 284 22.09 2.36 4.10
C TYR A 284 21.46 3.61 4.70
N SER A 285 20.14 3.70 4.64
CA SER A 285 19.34 4.77 5.23
C SER A 285 19.61 4.90 6.71
N ASN A 286 19.57 3.79 7.46
CA ASN A 286 19.90 3.81 8.88
C ASN A 286 21.33 4.30 9.13
N ASN A 287 22.30 3.80 8.35
CA ASN A 287 23.70 4.16 8.50
C ASN A 287 24.01 5.62 8.12
N THR A 288 23.30 6.17 7.14
CA THR A 288 23.60 7.50 6.56
C THR A 288 22.80 8.61 7.21
N ALA A 289 21.52 8.37 7.48
CA ALA A 289 20.63 9.33 8.13
C ALA A 289 20.69 9.25 9.66
N GLY A 290 21.33 8.21 10.22
CA GLY A 290 21.42 8.03 11.66
C GLY A 290 20.06 7.77 12.31
N LEU A 291 19.19 7.01 11.64
CA LEU A 291 17.82 6.73 12.10
C LEU A 291 17.81 6.04 13.48
N GLY A 292 18.87 5.30 13.80
CA GLY A 292 19.13 4.82 15.16
C GLY A 292 18.32 3.58 15.53
N PHE A 293 17.96 2.76 14.54
CA PHE A 293 17.30 1.48 14.72
C PHE A 293 18.21 0.41 15.35
#